data_AF-W5QE54-F1
#
_entry.id   AF-W5QE54-F1
#
_cell.length_a   1.000
_cell.length_b   1.000
_cell.length_c   1.000
_cell.angle_alpha   90.00
_cell.angle_beta   90.00
_cell.angle_gamma   90.00
#
_symmetry.space_group_name_H-M   'P 1'
#
loop_
_entity.id
_entity.type
_entity.pdbx_description
1 polymer ?
#
loop_
_entity_poly.entity_id
_entity_poly.type
_entity_poly.pdbx_seq_one_letter_code
_entity_poly.pdbx_strand_id
1 'polypeptide(L)'
;MERRTFLASLLFLWLHPGRVSSLLTVEQRPPSLCSGRIESNFTCSSPSSSFFVLHWYRWEPAKSPQLFVVSVSGDEKEQGQVRVTLNTKEGYSSLYIRG
;
A
#
# COMPACT_ATOMS: atom_id res chain seq x y z
N MET A 1 27.84 16.48 -43.64
CA MET A 1 27.96 16.75 -42.20
C MET A 1 26.73 16.18 -41.50
N GLU A 2 26.57 14.85 -41.47
CA GLU A 2 25.31 14.22 -41.01
C GLU A 2 25.49 12.89 -40.28
N ARG A 3 26.67 12.27 -40.33
CA ARG A 3 26.89 10.92 -39.76
C ARG A 3 27.20 10.92 -38.25
N ARG A 4 27.54 12.09 -37.67
CA ARG A 4 27.91 12.23 -36.24
C ARG A 4 26.73 12.49 -35.31
N THR A 5 25.66 13.11 -35.81
CA THR A 5 24.43 13.43 -35.07
C THR A 5 23.57 12.20 -34.79
N PHE A 6 23.55 11.21 -35.70
CA PHE A 6 22.83 9.95 -35.49
C PHE A 6 23.39 9.10 -34.34
N LEU A 7 24.71 9.08 -34.15
CA LEU A 7 25.34 8.32 -33.07
C LEU A 7 25.06 8.94 -31.69
N ALA A 8 25.00 10.27 -31.62
CA ALA A 8 24.62 10.97 -30.39
C ALA A 8 23.14 10.69 -30.03
N SER A 9 22.23 10.70 -31.02
CA SER A 9 20.81 10.38 -30.81
C SER A 9 20.58 8.94 -30.33
N LEU A 10 21.41 7.98 -30.74
CA LEU A 10 21.28 6.59 -30.30
C LEU A 10 21.66 6.43 -28.82
N LEU A 11 22.63 7.19 -28.31
CA LEU A 11 23.06 7.13 -26.91
C LEU A 11 22.00 7.66 -25.93
N PHE A 12 21.18 8.63 -26.33
CA PHE A 12 20.07 9.14 -25.50
C PHE A 12 18.93 8.14 -25.34
N LEU A 13 18.74 7.20 -26.26
CA LEU A 13 17.69 6.18 -26.16
C LEU A 13 18.00 5.10 -25.11
N TRP A 14 19.28 4.94 -24.72
CA TRP A 14 19.71 3.96 -23.70
C TRP A 14 19.49 4.45 -22.27
N LEU A 15 19.27 5.75 -22.06
CA LEU A 15 18.88 6.33 -20.78
C LEU A 15 17.35 6.26 -20.62
N HIS A 16 16.76 5.08 -20.79
CA HIS A 16 15.44 4.84 -20.21
C HIS A 16 15.66 4.55 -18.72
N PRO A 17 15.30 5.46 -17.79
CA PRO A 17 15.31 5.11 -16.38
C PRO A 17 14.38 3.92 -16.20
N GLY A 18 14.97 2.76 -15.89
CA GLY A 18 14.21 1.55 -15.61
C GLY A 18 13.17 1.87 -14.55
N ARG A 19 11.89 1.70 -14.88
CA ARG A 19 10.80 1.90 -13.93
C ARG A 19 10.99 0.88 -12.81
N VAL A 20 11.57 1.30 -11.70
CA VAL A 20 11.70 0.48 -10.49
C VAL A 20 10.28 0.31 -9.95
N SER A 21 9.63 -0.81 -10.26
CA SER A 21 8.47 -1.23 -9.50
C SER A 21 8.98 -1.82 -8.18
N SER A 22 8.93 -1.05 -7.10
CA SER A 22 9.10 -1.62 -5.77
C SER A 22 7.87 -2.49 -5.49
N LEU A 23 7.91 -3.76 -5.89
CA LEU A 23 6.86 -4.71 -5.53
C LEU A 23 7.04 -5.02 -4.04
N LEU A 24 6.34 -4.26 -3.20
CA LEU A 24 6.28 -4.52 -1.78
C LEU A 24 5.21 -5.59 -1.55
N THR A 25 5.63 -6.84 -1.41
CA THR A 25 4.71 -7.92 -1.04
C THR A 25 4.32 -7.73 0.43
N VAL A 26 3.05 -7.42 0.65
CA VAL A 26 2.45 -7.36 1.99
C VAL A 26 1.61 -8.59 2.24
N GLU A 27 1.49 -9.00 3.49
CA GLU A 27 0.64 -10.10 3.90
C GLU A 27 -0.51 -9.56 4.76
N GLN A 28 -1.75 -9.78 4.33
CA GLN A 28 -2.94 -9.37 5.07
C GLN A 28 -3.66 -10.58 5.69
N ARG A 29 -4.12 -10.46 6.94
CA ARG A 29 -4.95 -11.47 7.61
C ARG A 29 -6.09 -10.83 8.42
N PRO A 30 -7.34 -11.34 8.36
CA PRO A 30 -7.83 -12.29 7.36
C PRO A 30 -7.88 -11.66 5.95
N PRO A 31 -7.99 -12.47 4.89
CA PRO A 31 -8.04 -11.96 3.51
C PRO A 31 -9.35 -11.21 3.21
N SER A 32 -10.43 -11.55 3.90
CA SER A 32 -11.75 -10.93 3.70
C SER A 32 -12.58 -10.95 4.97
N LEU A 33 -13.62 -10.13 4.99
CA LEU A 33 -14.63 -10.11 6.03
C LEU A 33 -15.65 -11.23 5.77
N CYS A 34 -15.90 -12.09 6.76
CA CYS A 34 -17.04 -13.01 6.72
C CYS A 34 -18.32 -12.26 7.08
N SER A 35 -19.37 -12.42 6.26
CA SER A 35 -20.69 -11.87 6.54
C SER A 35 -21.23 -12.42 7.87
N GLY A 36 -21.71 -11.54 8.75
CA GLY A 36 -22.25 -11.88 10.07
C GLY A 36 -21.31 -11.66 11.27
N ARG A 37 -20.07 -11.18 11.04
CA ARG A 37 -19.22 -10.71 12.15
C ARG A 37 -19.63 -9.32 12.60
N ILE A 38 -19.91 -9.19 13.90
CA ILE A 38 -20.15 -7.89 14.55
C ILE A 38 -18.85 -7.11 14.65
N GLU A 39 -17.70 -7.75 14.84
CA GLU A 39 -16.43 -7.02 14.91
C GLU A 39 -15.37 -7.75 14.11
N SER A 40 -14.38 -7.02 13.57
CA SER A 40 -13.30 -7.60 12.78
C SER A 40 -11.99 -6.86 12.95
N ASN A 41 -10.92 -7.65 13.06
CA ASN A 41 -9.55 -7.17 13.13
C ASN A 41 -8.79 -7.70 11.93
N PHE A 42 -8.23 -6.80 11.14
CA PHE A 42 -7.34 -7.08 10.02
C PHE A 42 -5.93 -6.64 10.40
N THR A 43 -4.95 -7.44 10.01
CA THR A 43 -3.53 -7.15 10.17
C THR A 43 -2.87 -7.14 8.81
N CYS A 44 -1.86 -6.30 8.66
CA CYS A 44 -1.03 -6.22 7.47
C CYS A 44 0.43 -6.21 7.93
N SER A 45 1.23 -7.15 7.46
CA SER A 45 2.68 -7.19 7.66
C SER A 45 3.40 -6.92 6.35
N SER A 46 4.51 -6.21 6.45
CA SER A 46 5.40 -5.88 5.34
C SER A 46 6.84 -6.20 5.74
N PRO A 47 7.64 -6.78 4.84
CA PRO A 47 9.06 -7.01 5.09
C PRO A 47 9.89 -5.71 5.05
N SER A 48 9.32 -4.60 4.59
CA SER A 48 9.99 -3.30 4.58
C SER A 48 9.51 -2.42 5.72
N SER A 49 10.40 -1.57 6.19
CA SER A 49 10.11 -0.47 7.11
C SER A 49 10.22 0.91 6.45
N SER A 50 10.42 0.96 5.12
CA SER A 50 10.73 2.18 4.37
C SER A 50 9.52 3.04 3.97
N PHE A 51 8.34 2.78 4.53
CA PHE A 51 7.13 3.57 4.29
C PHE A 51 6.69 4.29 5.56
N PHE A 52 6.06 5.45 5.41
CA PHE A 52 5.54 6.26 6.52
C PHE A 52 4.01 6.25 6.59
N VAL A 53 3.35 5.81 5.52
CA VAL A 53 1.90 5.83 5.36
C VAL A 53 1.44 4.50 4.79
N LEU A 54 0.35 3.96 5.32
CA LEU A 54 -0.33 2.78 4.81
C LEU A 54 -1.79 3.13 4.52
N HIS A 55 -2.31 2.61 3.40
CA HIS A 55 -3.68 2.86 2.96
C HIS A 55 -4.46 1.55 3.02
N TRP A 56 -5.50 1.50 3.85
CA TRP A 56 -6.45 0.41 3.86
C TRP A 56 -7.54 0.67 2.83
N TYR A 57 -7.76 -0.30 1.95
CA TYR A 57 -8.83 -0.24 0.95
C TYR A 57 -9.94 -1.22 1.30
N ARG A 58 -11.18 -0.81 1.04
CA ARG A 58 -12.34 -1.68 1.11
C ARG A 58 -12.78 -2.06 -0.29
N TRP A 59 -12.99 -3.35 -0.49
CA TRP A 59 -13.54 -3.89 -1.73
C TRP A 59 -14.89 -4.55 -1.44
N GLU A 60 -15.85 -4.33 -2.32
CA GLU A 60 -17.16 -4.97 -2.32
C GLU A 60 -17.44 -5.55 -3.71
N PRO A 61 -18.18 -6.66 -3.81
CA PRO A 61 -18.57 -7.22 -5.11
C PRO A 61 -19.21 -6.16 -6.01
N ALA A 62 -18.83 -6.15 -7.29
CA ALA A 62 -19.28 -5.19 -8.30
C ALA A 62 -18.92 -3.70 -8.05
N LYS A 63 -18.07 -3.39 -7.08
CA LYS A 63 -17.53 -2.04 -6.85
C LYS A 63 -16.01 -2.00 -7.04
N SER A 64 -15.49 -0.83 -7.42
CA SER A 64 -14.05 -0.58 -7.37
C SER A 64 -13.55 -0.51 -5.92
N PRO A 65 -12.29 -0.88 -5.65
CA PRO A 65 -11.69 -0.65 -4.33
C PRO A 65 -11.75 0.84 -3.98
N GLN A 66 -12.22 1.14 -2.76
CA GLN A 66 -12.30 2.50 -2.24
C GLN A 66 -11.36 2.65 -1.05
N LEU A 67 -10.70 3.81 -0.95
CA LEU A 67 -9.89 4.13 0.22
C LEU A 67 -10.78 4.15 1.46
N PHE A 68 -10.41 3.36 2.46
CA PHE A 68 -11.18 3.24 3.69
C PHE A 68 -10.57 4.08 4.82
N VAL A 69 -9.28 3.88 5.10
CA VAL A 69 -8.54 4.68 6.09
C VAL A 69 -7.07 4.81 5.71
N VAL A 70 -6.48 5.94 6.09
CA VAL A 70 -5.05 6.22 5.96
C VAL A 70 -4.43 6.17 7.35
N SER A 71 -3.36 5.40 7.50
CA SER A 71 -2.60 5.28 8.74
C SER A 71 -1.21 5.88 8.55
N VAL A 72 -0.76 6.68 9.50
CA VAL A 72 0.56 7.32 9.50
C VAL A 72 1.42 6.69 10.60
N SER A 73 2.72 6.58 10.37
CA SER A 73 3.65 5.95 11.32
C SER A 73 3.59 6.60 12.70
N GLY A 74 3.46 5.78 13.73
CA GLY A 74 3.37 6.24 15.12
C GLY A 74 2.02 6.84 15.50
N ASP A 75 1.05 6.82 14.60
CA ASP A 75 -0.31 7.26 14.85
C ASP A 75 -1.20 6.06 15.21
N GLU A 76 -2.00 6.23 16.25
CA GLU A 76 -3.14 5.38 16.55
C GLU A 76 -4.40 6.22 16.34
N LYS A 77 -5.11 5.93 15.27
CA LYS A 77 -6.31 6.68 14.91
C LYS A 77 -7.56 5.87 15.25
N GLU A 78 -8.38 6.43 16.13
CA GLU A 78 -9.72 5.93 16.41
C GLU A 78 -10.75 6.92 15.87
N GLN A 79 -11.61 6.46 14.95
CA GLN A 79 -12.66 7.27 14.34
C GLN A 79 -13.96 6.47 14.30
N GLY A 80 -14.88 6.79 15.22
CA GLY A 80 -16.16 6.12 15.33
C GLY A 80 -15.97 4.63 15.65
N GLN A 81 -16.37 3.78 14.71
CA GLN A 81 -16.26 2.32 14.84
C GLN A 81 -14.90 1.76 14.39
N VAL A 82 -14.01 2.59 13.83
CA VAL A 82 -12.75 2.13 13.23
C VAL A 82 -11.57 2.55 14.10
N ARG A 83 -10.71 1.60 14.45
CA ARG A 83 -9.41 1.87 15.08
C ARG A 83 -8.29 1.32 14.20
N VAL A 84 -7.30 2.13 13.88
CA VAL A 84 -6.20 1.74 13.00
C VAL A 84 -4.85 2.13 13.60
N THR A 85 -3.86 1.27 13.45
CA THR A 85 -2.48 1.50 13.91
C THR A 85 -1.48 1.24 12.80
N LEU A 86 -0.34 1.92 12.86
CA LEU A 86 0.79 1.66 11.97
C LEU A 86 2.13 1.76 12.71
N ASN A 87 2.84 0.63 12.79
CA ASN A 87 4.21 0.53 13.25
C ASN A 87 5.13 0.22 12.06
N THR A 88 5.74 1.27 11.50
CA THR A 88 6.63 1.09 10.34
C THR A 88 7.96 0.47 10.70
N LYS A 89 8.40 0.54 11.97
CA LYS A 89 9.64 -0.12 12.42
C LYS A 89 9.51 -1.64 12.33
N GLU A 90 8.32 -2.16 12.65
CA GLU A 90 8.00 -3.58 12.57
C GLU A 90 7.31 -3.97 11.25
N GLY A 91 7.09 -3.00 10.34
CA GLY A 91 6.36 -3.23 9.10
C GLY A 91 4.92 -3.71 9.33
N TYR A 92 4.29 -3.34 10.45
CA TYR A 92 3.03 -3.90 10.91
C TYR A 92 1.93 -2.84 11.01
N SER A 93 0.71 -3.18 10.57
CA SER A 93 -0.49 -2.37 10.75
C SER A 93 -1.66 -3.24 11.19
N SER A 94 -2.55 -2.68 12.00
CA SER A 94 -3.82 -3.30 12.33
C SER A 94 -5.00 -2.37 12.05
N LEU A 95 -6.11 -2.93 11.61
CA LEU A 95 -7.38 -2.27 11.34
C LEU A 95 -8.48 -3.04 12.07
N TYR A 96 -9.01 -2.44 13.11
CA TYR A 96 -10.15 -2.93 13.86
C TYR A 96 -11.41 -2.17 13.44
N ILE A 97 -12.47 -2.90 13.13
CA ILE A 97 -13.79 -2.37 12.78
C ILE A 97 -14.79 -2.96 13.75
N ARG A 98 -15.48 -2.09 14.47
CA ARG A 98 -16.63 -2.41 15.31
C ARG A 98 -17.91 -2.37 14.48
N GLY A 99 -18.85 -3.26 14.77
CA GLY A 99 -20.17 -3.33 14.13
C GLY A 99 -21.20 -2.45 14.79
#